data_AF-A0A1F8RJV2-F1
#
_entry.id   AF-A0A1F8RJV2-F1
#
_cell.length_a   1.000
_cell.length_b   1.000
_cell.length_c   1.000
_cell.angle_alpha   90.00
_cell.angle_beta   90.00
_cell.angle_gamma   90.00
#
_symmetry.space_group_name_H-M   'P 1'
#
loop_
_entity.id
_entity.type
_entity.pdbx_description
1 polymer ?
#
loop_
_entity_poly.entity_id
_entity_poly.type
_entity_poly.pdbx_seq_one_letter_code
_entity_poly.pdbx_strand_id
1 'polypeptide(L)'
;MRLRGRKKGGRFLELLMEQAKYAVAGMEALSQYMKAPSDDAAEQVSRIEKAADETRRILIDELNRTFVTPFDREDIFALSLTIDDILDYAYSTVDEMVILKVRPNPYLQRMSSLLTEAAREIQTGVTELMDHPAVASDHAVRAKALENRMESVYREAIGNLFGAPADLEHVVDMLKLREIYRHLSNAADRGDQAANVISDIVVKRI
;
A
#
# COMPACT_ATOMS: atom_id res chain seq x y z
N MET A 1 29.72 -25.88 5.47
CA MET A 1 28.24 -25.73 5.28
C MET A 1 27.67 -24.39 5.79
N ARG A 2 28.47 -23.36 6.13
CA ARG A 2 27.99 -22.07 6.69
C ARG A 2 27.79 -20.92 5.68
N LEU A 3 28.22 -21.06 4.43
CA LEU A 3 28.18 -19.98 3.42
C LEU A 3 26.83 -19.81 2.71
N ARG A 4 25.95 -20.82 2.76
CA ARG A 4 24.67 -20.81 2.00
C ARG A 4 23.55 -20.05 2.72
N GLY A 5 23.61 -19.93 4.06
CA GLY A 5 22.61 -19.21 4.86
C GLY A 5 22.72 -17.68 4.78
N ARG A 6 23.95 -17.14 4.68
CA ARG A 6 24.20 -15.68 4.62
C ARG A 6 23.66 -15.04 3.33
N LYS A 7 23.73 -15.76 2.19
CA LYS A 7 23.16 -15.30 0.90
C LYS A 7 21.62 -15.32 0.88
N LYS A 8 21.00 -16.28 1.57
CA LYS A 8 19.53 -16.38 1.62
C LYS A 8 18.89 -15.32 2.51
N GLY A 9 19.56 -14.91 3.59
CA GLY A 9 19.08 -13.84 4.46
C GLY A 9 18.95 -12.50 3.76
N GLY A 10 19.92 -12.14 2.90
CA GLY A 10 19.83 -10.95 2.05
C GLY A 10 18.69 -11.02 1.04
N ARG A 11 18.46 -12.20 0.44
CA ARG A 11 17.44 -12.37 -0.61
C ARG A 11 16.01 -12.06 -0.15
N PHE A 12 15.62 -12.44 1.07
CA PHE A 12 14.26 -12.11 1.56
C PHE A 12 14.08 -10.61 1.75
N LEU A 13 15.09 -9.92 2.28
CA LEU A 13 15.06 -8.47 2.43
C LEU A 13 15.04 -7.79 1.07
N GLU A 14 15.85 -8.25 0.12
CA GLU A 14 15.87 -7.74 -1.26
C GLU A 14 14.48 -7.82 -1.91
N LEU A 15 13.79 -8.98 -1.77
CA LEU A 15 12.44 -9.17 -2.30
C LEU A 15 11.40 -8.28 -1.60
N LEU A 16 11.50 -8.09 -0.28
CA LEU A 16 10.62 -7.18 0.46
C LEU A 16 10.85 -5.71 0.04
N MET A 17 12.11 -5.30 -0.12
CA MET A 17 12.45 -3.97 -0.62
C MET A 17 11.97 -3.75 -2.05
N GLU A 18 12.00 -4.80 -2.89
CA GLU A 18 11.47 -4.77 -4.25
C GLU A 18 9.94 -4.64 -4.26
N GLN A 19 9.22 -5.41 -3.45
CA GLN A 19 7.77 -5.25 -3.27
C GLN A 19 7.42 -3.83 -2.80
N ALA A 20 8.16 -3.28 -1.83
CA ALA A 20 7.93 -1.93 -1.35
C ALA A 20 8.19 -0.85 -2.42
N LYS A 21 9.16 -1.07 -3.32
CA LYS A 21 9.36 -0.21 -4.50
C LYS A 21 8.16 -0.26 -5.45
N TYR A 22 7.61 -1.44 -5.70
CA TYR A 22 6.41 -1.56 -6.52
C TYR A 22 5.19 -0.90 -5.87
N ALA A 23 5.02 -1.03 -4.55
CA ALA A 23 3.95 -0.34 -3.83
C ALA A 23 4.04 1.18 -4.01
N VAL A 24 5.24 1.77 -3.89
CA VAL A 24 5.45 3.21 -4.18
C VAL A 24 5.12 3.53 -5.64
N ALA A 25 5.64 2.76 -6.59
CA ALA A 25 5.40 2.99 -8.01
C ALA A 25 3.90 2.91 -8.37
N GLY A 26 3.17 1.97 -7.75
CA GLY A 26 1.73 1.82 -7.95
C GLY A 26 0.92 2.95 -7.35
N MET A 27 1.29 3.45 -6.16
CA MET A 27 0.67 4.64 -5.59
C MET A 27 0.96 5.90 -6.42
N GLU A 28 2.16 6.03 -6.98
CA GLU A 28 2.50 7.12 -7.89
C GLU A 28 1.70 7.04 -9.19
N ALA A 29 1.52 5.84 -9.75
CA ALA A 29 0.68 5.62 -10.92
C ALA A 29 -0.81 5.89 -10.63
N LEU A 30 -1.31 5.48 -9.46
CA LEU A 30 -2.65 5.86 -8.99
C LEU A 30 -2.79 7.39 -8.89
N SER A 31 -1.82 8.07 -8.30
CA SER A 31 -1.82 9.54 -8.21
C SER A 31 -1.82 10.20 -9.59
N GLN A 32 -1.08 9.63 -10.56
CA GLN A 32 -1.10 10.08 -11.95
C GLN A 32 -2.48 9.88 -12.60
N TYR A 33 -3.10 8.71 -12.42
CA TYR A 33 -4.47 8.43 -12.87
C TYR A 33 -5.47 9.44 -12.28
N MET A 34 -5.33 9.78 -10.99
CA MET A 34 -6.21 10.76 -10.33
C MET A 34 -6.04 12.20 -10.86
N LYS A 35 -4.91 12.51 -11.49
CA LYS A 35 -4.66 13.83 -12.12
C LYS A 35 -5.11 13.87 -13.58
N ALA A 36 -4.86 12.80 -14.33
CA ALA A 36 -5.14 12.70 -15.75
C ALA A 36 -5.59 11.26 -16.09
N PRO A 37 -6.87 10.92 -15.88
CA PRO A 37 -7.36 9.56 -16.10
C PRO A 37 -7.37 9.23 -17.60
N SER A 38 -6.79 8.09 -17.96
CA SER A 38 -6.79 7.51 -19.30
C SER A 38 -6.67 5.99 -19.23
N ASP A 39 -6.98 5.30 -20.32
CA ASP A 39 -6.80 3.84 -20.42
C ASP A 39 -5.32 3.47 -20.22
N ASP A 40 -4.39 4.22 -20.80
CA ASP A 40 -2.96 4.03 -20.61
C ASP A 40 -2.52 4.17 -19.13
N ALA A 41 -3.10 5.15 -18.42
CA ALA A 41 -2.81 5.36 -17.00
C ALA A 41 -3.38 4.22 -16.14
N ALA A 42 -4.55 3.70 -16.48
CA ALA A 42 -5.11 2.52 -15.81
C ALA A 42 -4.29 1.25 -16.08
N GLU A 43 -3.88 1.04 -17.33
CA GLU A 43 -3.02 -0.09 -17.71
C GLU A 43 -1.65 0.00 -17.02
N GLN A 44 -1.11 1.20 -16.80
CA GLN A 44 0.12 1.38 -16.06
C GLN A 44 0.01 0.85 -14.62
N VAL A 45 -1.09 1.12 -13.92
CA VAL A 45 -1.32 0.59 -12.56
C VAL A 45 -1.40 -0.94 -12.60
N SER A 46 -2.16 -1.52 -13.55
CA SER A 46 -2.27 -2.97 -13.70
C SER A 46 -0.93 -3.65 -14.02
N ARG A 47 -0.08 -3.04 -14.84
CA ARG A 47 1.25 -3.59 -15.15
C ARG A 47 2.17 -3.61 -13.93
N ILE A 48 2.09 -2.60 -13.07
CA ILE A 48 2.88 -2.53 -11.83
C ILE A 48 2.41 -3.59 -10.84
N GLU A 49 1.10 -3.75 -10.65
CA GLU A 49 0.52 -4.78 -9.77
C GLU A 49 0.97 -6.18 -10.21
N LYS A 50 0.80 -6.55 -11.48
CA LYS A 50 1.27 -7.85 -12.00
C LYS A 50 2.74 -8.13 -11.75
N ALA A 51 3.61 -7.12 -11.92
CA ALA A 51 5.04 -7.27 -11.68
C ALA A 51 5.35 -7.48 -10.20
N ALA A 52 4.66 -6.78 -9.30
CA ALA A 52 4.81 -6.96 -7.86
C ALA A 52 4.33 -8.34 -7.41
N ASP A 53 3.21 -8.79 -7.97
CA ASP A 53 2.58 -10.06 -7.68
C ASP A 53 3.49 -11.25 -8.07
N GLU A 54 4.25 -11.12 -9.18
CA GLU A 54 5.34 -12.04 -9.53
C GLU A 54 6.47 -12.05 -8.49
N THR A 55 6.95 -10.88 -8.04
CA THR A 55 7.97 -10.79 -6.99
C THR A 55 7.49 -11.41 -5.68
N ARG A 56 6.21 -11.24 -5.32
CA ARG A 56 5.62 -11.89 -4.15
C ARG A 56 5.55 -13.39 -4.29
N ARG A 57 5.12 -13.92 -5.44
CA ARG A 57 5.13 -15.38 -5.70
C ARG A 57 6.52 -15.98 -5.51
N ILE A 58 7.57 -15.28 -5.95
CA ILE A 58 8.97 -15.69 -5.73
C ILE A 58 9.31 -15.72 -4.23
N LEU A 59 8.93 -14.68 -3.47
CA LEU A 59 9.16 -14.64 -2.03
C LEU A 59 8.47 -15.81 -1.31
N ILE A 60 7.21 -16.11 -1.66
CA ILE A 60 6.46 -17.22 -1.07
C ILE A 60 7.09 -18.58 -1.40
N ASP A 61 7.53 -18.81 -2.64
CA ASP A 61 8.26 -20.04 -3.00
C ASP A 61 9.57 -20.19 -2.21
N GLU A 62 10.34 -19.10 -2.07
CA GLU A 62 11.57 -19.11 -1.27
C GLU A 62 11.30 -19.39 0.22
N LEU A 63 10.23 -18.84 0.80
CA LEU A 63 9.80 -19.12 2.17
C LEU A 63 9.40 -20.59 2.38
N ASN A 64 8.75 -21.20 1.39
CA ASN A 64 8.35 -22.61 1.44
C ASN A 64 9.53 -23.57 1.31
N ARG A 65 10.58 -23.16 0.59
CA ARG A 65 11.77 -23.99 0.32
C ARG A 65 12.94 -23.73 1.29
N THR A 66 12.75 -22.85 2.27
CA THR A 66 13.82 -22.43 3.19
C THR A 66 13.49 -22.79 4.62
N PHE A 67 14.34 -23.63 5.23
CA PHE A 67 14.19 -24.06 6.62
C PHE A 67 14.66 -23.03 7.65
N VAL A 68 15.63 -22.18 7.30
CA VAL A 68 16.19 -21.13 8.17
C VAL A 68 16.07 -19.77 7.50
N THR A 69 15.29 -18.88 8.08
CA THR A 69 15.04 -17.51 7.62
C THR A 69 15.91 -16.50 8.38
N PRO A 70 16.14 -15.29 7.83
CA PRO A 70 16.95 -14.26 8.50
C PRO A 70 16.30 -13.66 9.75
N PHE A 71 14.97 -13.75 9.83
CA PHE A 71 14.14 -13.42 10.99
C PHE A 71 12.84 -14.23 10.90
N ASP A 72 11.92 -14.01 11.83
CA ASP A 72 10.70 -14.80 11.95
C ASP A 72 9.95 -14.88 10.62
N ARG A 73 9.68 -16.11 10.19
CA ARG A 73 9.07 -16.38 8.88
C ARG A 73 7.67 -15.78 8.76
N GLU A 74 6.95 -15.73 9.87
CA GLU A 74 5.61 -15.15 9.96
C GLU A 74 5.67 -13.65 9.72
N ASP A 75 6.72 -12.97 10.21
CA ASP A 75 6.92 -11.55 9.98
C ASP A 75 7.29 -11.25 8.52
N ILE A 76 8.14 -12.07 7.90
CA ILE A 76 8.44 -11.95 6.45
C ILE A 76 7.15 -12.07 5.63
N PHE A 77 6.33 -13.07 5.96
CA PHE A 77 5.06 -13.30 5.27
C PHE A 77 4.07 -12.16 5.50
N ALA A 78 3.88 -11.72 6.74
CA ALA A 78 2.97 -10.64 7.10
C ALA A 78 3.37 -9.31 6.47
N LEU A 79 4.67 -9.00 6.45
CA LEU A 79 5.18 -7.78 5.82
C LEU A 79 4.99 -7.83 4.30
N SER A 80 5.27 -8.96 3.67
CA SER A 80 5.02 -9.15 2.23
C SER A 80 3.54 -9.00 1.90
N LEU A 81 2.65 -9.63 2.66
CA LEU A 81 1.19 -9.53 2.46
C LEU A 81 0.68 -8.09 2.61
N THR A 82 1.09 -7.39 3.68
CA THR A 82 0.59 -6.03 3.92
C THR A 82 1.11 -5.01 2.91
N ILE A 83 2.32 -5.21 2.36
CA ILE A 83 2.83 -4.38 1.25
C ILE A 83 2.06 -4.66 -0.05
N ASP A 84 1.78 -5.93 -0.34
CA ASP A 84 1.00 -6.38 -1.50
C ASP A 84 -0.41 -5.78 -1.48
N ASP A 85 -1.10 -5.89 -0.34
CA ASP A 85 -2.45 -5.36 -0.15
C ASP A 85 -2.51 -3.86 -0.53
N ILE A 86 -1.51 -3.04 -0.17
CA ILE A 86 -1.47 -1.61 -0.51
C ILE A 86 -1.54 -1.40 -2.03
N LEU A 87 -0.76 -2.18 -2.80
CA LEU A 87 -0.72 -2.08 -4.25
C LEU A 87 -1.99 -2.63 -4.90
N ASP A 88 -2.51 -3.74 -4.39
CA ASP A 88 -3.79 -4.31 -4.82
C ASP A 88 -4.90 -3.28 -4.71
N TYR A 89 -4.94 -2.53 -3.60
CA TYR A 89 -5.90 -1.45 -3.39
C TYR A 89 -5.78 -0.32 -4.44
N ALA A 90 -4.58 0.01 -4.93
CA ALA A 90 -4.47 0.97 -6.04
C ALA A 90 -5.07 0.41 -7.33
N TYR A 91 -4.74 -0.83 -7.65
CA TYR A 91 -5.25 -1.50 -8.84
C TYR A 91 -6.77 -1.61 -8.81
N SER A 92 -7.34 -2.15 -7.74
CA SER A 92 -8.79 -2.30 -7.58
C SER A 92 -9.51 -0.95 -7.52
N THR A 93 -8.91 0.09 -6.92
CA THR A 93 -9.51 1.45 -6.96
C THR A 93 -9.67 1.95 -8.39
N VAL A 94 -8.64 1.80 -9.23
CA VAL A 94 -8.72 2.23 -10.63
C VAL A 94 -9.77 1.43 -11.39
N ASP A 95 -9.78 0.11 -11.21
CA ASP A 95 -10.76 -0.78 -11.85
C ASP A 95 -12.20 -0.42 -11.44
N GLU A 96 -12.45 -0.22 -10.14
CA GLU A 96 -13.75 0.21 -9.62
C GLU A 96 -14.17 1.59 -10.16
N MET A 97 -13.24 2.55 -10.25
CA MET A 97 -13.54 3.86 -10.84
C MET A 97 -13.94 3.75 -12.31
N VAL A 98 -13.29 2.88 -13.09
CA VAL A 98 -13.66 2.61 -14.49
C VAL A 98 -15.04 1.95 -14.57
N ILE A 99 -15.28 0.88 -13.79
CA ILE A 99 -16.54 0.13 -13.77
C ILE A 99 -17.71 1.03 -13.35
N LEU A 100 -17.54 1.79 -12.27
CA LEU A 100 -18.58 2.66 -11.71
C LEU A 100 -18.67 4.01 -12.45
N LYS A 101 -17.75 4.29 -13.38
CA LYS A 101 -17.63 5.55 -14.13
C LYS A 101 -17.45 6.77 -13.23
N VAL A 102 -16.67 6.61 -12.17
CA VAL A 102 -16.32 7.69 -11.23
C VAL A 102 -15.11 8.45 -11.75
N ARG A 103 -15.22 9.78 -11.85
CA ARG A 103 -14.09 10.63 -12.20
C ARG A 103 -13.32 11.08 -10.96
N PRO A 104 -11.99 11.30 -11.06
CA PRO A 104 -11.22 11.90 -9.99
C PRO A 104 -11.78 13.25 -9.54
N ASN A 105 -11.65 13.54 -8.25
CA ASN A 105 -12.01 14.81 -7.64
C ASN A 105 -10.96 15.23 -6.60
N PRO A 106 -11.05 16.45 -6.03
CA PRO A 106 -10.02 16.93 -5.10
C PRO A 106 -9.78 16.02 -3.88
N TYR A 107 -10.83 15.37 -3.34
CA TYR A 107 -10.66 14.44 -2.23
C TYR A 107 -9.90 13.18 -2.68
N LEU A 108 -10.26 12.57 -3.82
CA LEU A 108 -9.55 11.40 -4.36
C LEU A 108 -8.06 11.70 -4.65
N GLN A 109 -7.76 12.90 -5.17
CA GLN A 109 -6.40 13.36 -5.38
C GLN A 109 -5.63 13.53 -4.07
N ARG A 110 -6.27 14.09 -3.04
CA ARG A 110 -5.66 14.24 -1.71
C ARG A 110 -5.44 12.89 -1.02
N MET A 111 -6.39 11.97 -1.11
CA MET A 111 -6.28 10.61 -0.57
C MET A 111 -5.16 9.83 -1.27
N SER A 112 -5.10 9.83 -2.60
CA SER A 112 -4.00 9.17 -3.33
C SER A 112 -2.62 9.76 -3.03
N SER A 113 -2.52 11.07 -2.79
CA SER A 113 -1.26 11.69 -2.32
C SER A 113 -0.83 11.16 -0.95
N LEU A 114 -1.76 11.04 0.00
CA LEU A 114 -1.46 10.49 1.32
C LEU A 114 -1.02 9.03 1.25
N LEU A 115 -1.63 8.20 0.40
CA LEU A 115 -1.19 6.83 0.17
C LEU A 115 0.22 6.77 -0.43
N THR A 116 0.53 7.69 -1.35
CA THR A 116 1.88 7.79 -1.94
C THR A 116 2.93 8.15 -0.88
N GLU A 117 2.62 9.11 -0.01
CA GLU A 117 3.47 9.45 1.14
C GLU A 117 3.65 8.23 2.07
N ALA A 118 2.56 7.52 2.38
CA ALA A 118 2.60 6.37 3.30
C ALA A 118 3.42 5.22 2.71
N ALA A 119 3.26 4.91 1.42
CA ALA A 119 4.04 3.87 0.74
C ALA A 119 5.55 4.18 0.77
N ARG A 120 5.95 5.45 0.67
CA ARG A 120 7.36 5.87 0.77
C ARG A 120 7.93 5.70 2.19
N GLU A 121 7.12 6.02 3.20
CA GLU A 121 7.48 5.75 4.59
C GLU A 121 7.66 4.24 4.83
N ILE A 122 6.73 3.40 4.34
CA ILE A 122 6.86 1.94 4.41
C ILE A 122 8.11 1.46 3.69
N GLN A 123 8.37 1.92 2.46
CA GLN A 123 9.56 1.54 1.70
C GLN A 123 10.86 1.83 2.45
N THR A 124 10.94 3.02 3.06
CA THR A 124 12.13 3.39 3.82
C THR A 124 12.22 2.59 5.11
N GLY A 125 11.09 2.36 5.79
CA GLY A 125 11.01 1.48 6.95
C GLY A 125 11.51 0.05 6.66
N VAL A 126 11.11 -0.53 5.53
CA VAL A 126 11.58 -1.85 5.08
C VAL A 126 13.08 -1.83 4.75
N THR A 127 13.56 -0.76 4.12
CA THR A 127 14.98 -0.61 3.74
C THR A 127 15.88 -0.54 4.98
N GLU A 128 15.47 0.23 5.99
CA GLU A 128 16.24 0.46 7.21
C GLU A 128 16.06 -0.65 8.28
N LEU A 129 15.13 -1.58 8.04
CA LEU A 129 14.66 -2.57 9.02
C LEU A 129 15.78 -3.39 9.67
N MET A 130 16.81 -3.74 8.90
CA MET A 130 17.92 -4.56 9.38
C MET A 130 19.05 -3.76 10.02
N ASP A 131 19.40 -2.64 9.40
CA ASP A 131 20.64 -1.91 9.71
C ASP A 131 20.39 -0.77 10.72
N HIS A 132 19.20 -0.16 10.68
CA HIS A 132 18.83 0.98 11.53
C HIS A 132 17.39 0.82 12.07
N PRO A 133 17.14 -0.14 12.99
CA PRO A 133 15.79 -0.48 13.45
C PRO A 133 15.04 0.68 14.13
N ALA A 134 15.75 1.58 14.82
CA ALA A 134 15.12 2.79 15.38
C ALA A 134 14.59 3.72 14.27
N VAL A 135 15.35 3.88 13.18
CA VAL A 135 14.94 4.67 12.01
C VAL A 135 13.75 4.00 11.32
N ALA A 136 13.76 2.67 11.17
CA ALA A 136 12.62 1.92 10.64
C ALA A 136 11.34 2.13 11.48
N SER A 137 11.46 2.14 12.81
CA SER A 137 10.34 2.44 13.72
C SER A 137 9.82 3.87 13.55
N ASP A 138 10.69 4.86 13.39
CA ASP A 138 10.28 6.25 13.13
C ASP A 138 9.48 6.38 11.83
N HIS A 139 9.86 5.64 10.78
CA HIS A 139 9.11 5.57 9.51
C HIS A 139 7.74 4.90 9.69
N ALA A 140 7.65 3.82 10.47
CA ALA A 140 6.38 3.19 10.80
C ALA A 140 5.42 4.16 11.54
N VAL A 141 5.93 4.94 12.50
CA VAL A 141 5.15 5.98 13.20
C VAL A 141 4.64 7.04 12.23
N ARG A 142 5.45 7.47 11.25
CA ARG A 142 5.02 8.43 10.22
C ARG A 142 3.95 7.85 9.29
N ALA A 143 4.08 6.59 8.86
CA ALA A 143 3.06 5.92 8.07
C ALA A 143 1.71 5.86 8.81
N LYS A 144 1.73 5.56 10.12
CA LYS A 144 0.54 5.61 10.98
C LYS A 144 -0.07 7.01 11.09
N ALA A 145 0.76 8.05 11.18
CA ALA A 145 0.26 9.43 11.19
C ALA A 145 -0.43 9.80 9.86
N LEU A 146 -0.01 9.21 8.73
CA LEU A 146 -0.62 9.42 7.42
C LEU A 146 -1.99 8.72 7.30
N GLU A 147 -2.16 7.54 7.90
CA GLU A 147 -3.48 6.89 8.02
C GLU A 147 -4.47 7.79 8.81
N ASN A 148 -4.05 8.35 9.95
CA ASN A 148 -4.91 9.25 10.72
C ASN A 148 -5.33 10.50 9.90
N ARG A 149 -4.41 11.01 9.05
CA ARG A 149 -4.71 12.09 8.10
C ARG A 149 -5.67 11.61 7.01
N MET A 150 -5.52 10.39 6.51
CA MET A 150 -6.45 9.78 5.55
C MET A 150 -7.87 9.73 6.11
N GLU A 151 -8.05 9.21 7.32
CA GLU A 151 -9.37 9.10 7.95
C GLU A 151 -10.02 10.47 8.13
N SER A 152 -9.22 11.51 8.44
CA SER A 152 -9.71 12.89 8.50
C SER A 152 -10.23 13.38 7.14
N VAL A 153 -9.49 13.12 6.05
CA VAL A 153 -9.91 13.47 4.68
C VAL A 153 -11.12 12.67 4.24
N TYR A 154 -11.17 11.38 4.59
CA TYR A 154 -12.32 10.51 4.32
C TYR A 154 -13.59 11.07 4.98
N ARG A 155 -13.53 11.43 6.27
CA ARG A 155 -14.68 12.01 6.99
C ARG A 155 -15.12 13.35 6.41
N GLU A 156 -14.16 14.20 6.02
CA GLU A 156 -14.43 15.47 5.32
C GLU A 156 -15.17 15.23 3.99
N ALA A 157 -14.67 14.28 3.19
CA ALA A 157 -15.27 13.90 1.91
C ALA A 157 -16.69 13.36 2.07
N ILE A 158 -16.93 12.49 3.05
CA ILE A 158 -18.26 11.96 3.37
C ILE A 158 -19.20 13.08 3.85
N GLY A 159 -18.74 13.97 4.73
CA GLY A 159 -19.53 15.10 5.20
C GLY A 159 -19.98 16.02 4.05
N ASN A 160 -19.08 16.28 3.10
CA ASN A 160 -19.39 17.03 1.90
C ASN A 160 -20.37 16.29 0.98
N LEU A 161 -20.18 14.98 0.80
CA LEU A 161 -20.98 14.14 -0.09
C LEU A 161 -22.46 14.08 0.29
N PHE A 162 -22.77 14.08 1.59
CA PHE A 162 -24.14 13.97 2.11
C PHE A 162 -24.80 15.33 2.43
N GLY A 163 -24.15 16.45 2.13
CA GLY A 163 -24.58 17.79 2.57
C GLY A 163 -25.85 18.35 1.91
N ALA A 164 -26.19 17.97 0.67
CA ALA A 164 -27.40 18.43 -0.02
C ALA A 164 -27.71 17.61 -1.30
N PRO A 165 -28.36 16.43 -1.21
CA PRO A 165 -28.76 15.68 -2.41
C PRO A 165 -29.84 16.44 -3.18
N ALA A 166 -29.62 16.68 -4.47
CA ALA A 166 -30.55 17.43 -5.31
C ALA A 166 -31.65 16.53 -5.94
N ASP A 167 -31.31 15.30 -6.33
CA ASP A 167 -32.20 14.35 -7.00
C ASP A 167 -31.70 12.90 -6.85
N LEU A 168 -32.40 11.94 -7.48
CA LEU A 168 -32.07 10.50 -7.43
C LEU A 168 -30.75 10.16 -8.15
N GLU A 169 -30.39 10.89 -9.21
CA GLU A 169 -29.13 10.67 -9.94
C GLU A 169 -27.94 11.02 -9.05
N HIS A 170 -28.03 12.13 -8.31
CA HIS A 170 -27.05 12.49 -7.28
C HIS A 170 -26.91 11.40 -6.21
N VAL A 171 -28.01 10.77 -5.78
CA VAL A 171 -27.93 9.67 -4.80
C VAL A 171 -27.15 8.46 -5.35
N VAL A 172 -27.32 8.12 -6.63
CA VAL A 172 -26.56 7.03 -7.26
C VAL A 172 -25.06 7.37 -7.31
N ASP A 173 -24.71 8.60 -7.69
CA ASP A 173 -23.32 9.03 -7.74
C ASP A 173 -22.69 9.13 -6.34
N MET A 174 -23.46 9.52 -5.33
CA MET A 174 -23.05 9.46 -3.93
C MET A 174 -22.70 8.03 -3.50
N LEU A 175 -23.48 7.02 -3.87
CA LEU A 175 -23.19 5.63 -3.53
C LEU A 175 -21.88 5.16 -4.15
N LYS A 176 -21.68 5.42 -5.45
CA LYS A 176 -20.43 5.06 -6.14
C LYS A 176 -19.23 5.74 -5.49
N LEU A 177 -19.33 7.05 -5.25
CA LEU A 177 -18.21 7.82 -4.74
C LEU A 177 -17.87 7.47 -3.28
N ARG A 178 -18.90 7.16 -2.46
CA ARG A 178 -18.71 6.64 -1.10
C ARG A 178 -17.92 5.32 -1.12
N GLU A 179 -18.20 4.45 -2.08
CA GLU A 179 -17.47 3.18 -2.24
C GLU A 179 -15.99 3.46 -2.51
N ILE A 180 -15.67 4.28 -3.52
CA ILE A 180 -14.28 4.64 -3.85
C ILE A 180 -13.56 5.32 -2.67
N TYR A 181 -14.23 6.23 -1.95
CA TYR A 181 -13.66 6.85 -0.75
C TYR A 181 -13.35 5.82 0.34
N ARG A 182 -14.27 4.89 0.61
CA ARG A 182 -14.02 3.83 1.58
C ARG A 182 -12.89 2.92 1.12
N HIS A 183 -12.82 2.60 -0.17
CA HIS A 183 -11.80 1.76 -0.77
C HIS A 183 -10.39 2.35 -0.55
N LEU A 184 -10.20 3.64 -0.85
CA LEU A 184 -8.93 4.34 -0.59
C LEU A 184 -8.61 4.48 0.90
N SER A 185 -9.62 4.64 1.77
CA SER A 185 -9.41 4.64 3.22
C SER A 185 -8.89 3.29 3.71
N ASN A 186 -9.49 2.19 3.25
CA ASN A 186 -9.06 0.85 3.59
C ASN A 186 -7.62 0.56 3.10
N ALA A 187 -7.20 1.15 1.98
CA ALA A 187 -5.81 1.10 1.51
C ALA A 187 -4.83 1.71 2.53
N ALA A 188 -5.22 2.82 3.18
CA ALA A 188 -4.39 3.44 4.22
C ALA A 188 -4.32 2.58 5.48
N ASP A 189 -5.40 1.87 5.84
CA ASP A 189 -5.38 0.90 6.94
C ASP A 189 -4.35 -0.22 6.68
N ARG A 190 -4.16 -0.65 5.42
CA ARG A 190 -3.10 -1.60 5.04
C ARG A 190 -1.71 -1.02 5.22
N GLY A 191 -1.55 0.27 4.94
CA GLY A 191 -0.36 1.04 5.29
C GLY A 191 -0.05 1.00 6.79
N ASP A 192 -1.05 1.24 7.66
CA ASP A 192 -0.87 1.12 9.12
C ASP A 192 -0.55 -0.33 9.54
N GLN A 193 -1.17 -1.34 8.92
CA GLN A 193 -0.85 -2.74 9.19
C GLN A 193 0.62 -3.06 8.85
N ALA A 194 1.12 -2.61 7.69
CA ALA A 194 2.53 -2.77 7.32
C ALA A 194 3.45 -2.06 8.33
N ALA A 195 3.08 -0.87 8.80
CA ALA A 195 3.82 -0.13 9.83
C ALA A 195 3.85 -0.86 11.18
N ASN A 196 2.73 -1.47 11.58
CA ASN A 196 2.66 -2.29 12.79
C ASN A 196 3.58 -3.52 12.67
N VAL A 197 3.57 -4.21 11.52
CA VAL A 197 4.48 -5.36 11.27
C VAL A 197 5.95 -4.93 11.35
N ILE A 198 6.32 -3.79 10.76
CA ILE A 198 7.69 -3.22 10.88
C ILE A 198 8.05 -3.00 12.35
N SER A 199 7.14 -2.41 13.13
CA SER A 199 7.35 -2.12 14.55
C SER A 199 7.50 -3.40 15.37
N ASP A 200 6.68 -4.42 15.10
CA ASP A 200 6.75 -5.72 15.77
C ASP A 200 8.08 -6.42 15.49
N ILE A 201 8.57 -6.39 14.24
CA ILE A 201 9.88 -6.93 13.88
C ILE A 201 10.99 -6.23 14.65
N VAL A 202 10.92 -4.90 14.77
CA VAL A 202 11.91 -4.10 15.52
C VAL A 202 11.90 -4.49 17.00
N VAL A 203 10.73 -4.58 17.63
CA VAL A 203 10.59 -4.94 19.05
C VAL A 203 11.19 -6.31 19.36
N LYS A 204 10.98 -7.30 18.49
CA LYS A 204 11.52 -8.66 18.66
C LYS A 204 13.05 -8.75 18.55
N ARG A 205 13.70 -7.72 18.02
CA ARG A 205 15.15 -7.68 17.76
C ARG A 205 15.95 -6.93 18.81
N ILE A 206 15.28 -6.25 19.73
CA ILE A 206 15.87 -5.60 20.90
C ILE A 206 16.09 -6.66 21.98
#